data_AF-A0A3M1SAC4-F1
#
_entry.id   AF-A0A3M1SAC4-F1
#
_cell.length_a   1.000
_cell.length_b   1.000
_cell.length_c   1.000
_cell.angle_alpha   90.00
_cell.angle_beta   90.00
_cell.angle_gamma   90.00
#
_symmetry.space_group_name_H-M   'P 1'
#
loop_
_entity.id
_entity.type
_entity.pdbx_description
1 polymer ?
#
loop_
_entity_poly.entity_id
_entity_poly.type
_entity_poly.pdbx_seq_one_letter_code
_entity_poly.pdbx_strand_id
1 'polypeptide(L)'
;MRYLSRSPRLPIPRLVVVSSIAFGFFLFGTSHRLPAARASEIVVHVSPQATAASQETTVPSLEEALRRVRELRKNGNKPVPATITIHAGTYPIEKPLVLTPEDSGTLEAPFVIRAAGDGPVVISGGKPITGWRV
;
A
#
# COMPACT_ATOMS: atom_id res chain seq x y z
N MET A 1 -59.07 -9.10 -15.68
CA MET A 1 -58.75 -7.73 -16.15
C MET A 1 -57.39 -7.80 -16.84
N ARG A 2 -57.36 -7.66 -18.18
CA ARG A 2 -56.21 -7.87 -19.08
C ARG A 2 -55.94 -6.57 -19.86
N TYR A 3 -54.69 -6.42 -20.28
CA TYR A 3 -54.19 -5.62 -21.41
C TYR A 3 -53.93 -4.10 -21.22
N LEU A 4 -52.62 -3.79 -21.18
CA LEU A 4 -51.87 -2.93 -22.13
C LEU A 4 -52.60 -1.76 -22.78
N SER A 5 -51.97 -0.58 -22.80
CA SER A 5 -51.57 0.08 -24.06
C SER A 5 -51.06 1.52 -23.86
N ARG A 6 -49.80 1.71 -24.28
CA ARG A 6 -49.23 2.83 -25.06
C ARG A 6 -49.10 4.23 -24.46
N SER A 7 -47.83 4.63 -24.36
CA SER A 7 -47.32 6.00 -24.39
C SER A 7 -47.52 6.68 -25.76
N PRO A 8 -47.72 8.01 -25.80
CA PRO A 8 -47.52 8.83 -26.99
C PRO A 8 -46.17 9.54 -26.98
N ARG A 9 -45.45 9.45 -28.11
CA ARG A 9 -44.26 10.25 -28.48
C ARG A 9 -44.71 11.54 -29.14
N LEU A 10 -44.02 12.66 -28.89
CA LEU A 10 -44.10 13.88 -29.71
C LEU A 10 -42.70 14.50 -29.89
N PRO A 11 -42.51 15.32 -30.96
CA PRO A 11 -41.37 15.20 -31.89
C PRO A 11 -40.21 16.16 -31.66
N ILE A 12 -39.09 15.83 -32.31
CA ILE A 12 -37.84 16.58 -32.40
C ILE A 12 -37.98 17.72 -33.43
N PRO A 13 -37.55 18.96 -33.12
CA PRO A 13 -37.16 19.91 -34.14
C PRO A 13 -35.63 19.91 -34.35
N ARG A 14 -35.24 19.67 -35.60
CA ARG A 14 -33.88 19.85 -36.15
C ARG A 14 -33.57 21.35 -36.22
N LEU A 15 -32.39 21.77 -35.79
CA LEU A 15 -31.74 22.96 -36.35
C LEU A 15 -30.28 22.64 -36.62
N VAL A 16 -29.95 22.65 -37.92
CA VAL A 16 -28.61 22.58 -38.48
C VAL A 16 -28.13 24.02 -38.63
N VAL A 17 -26.97 24.37 -38.05
CA VAL A 17 -26.11 25.43 -38.59
C VAL A 17 -24.66 24.95 -38.54
N VAL A 18 -24.07 24.96 -39.73
CA VAL A 18 -22.70 24.64 -40.12
C VAL A 18 -21.78 25.83 -39.86
N SER A 19 -20.50 25.60 -39.53
CA SER A 19 -19.30 26.44 -39.81
C SER A 19 -18.26 26.24 -38.69
N SER A 20 -16.96 26.02 -38.88
CA SER A 20 -16.09 25.87 -40.04
C SER A 20 -14.82 25.12 -39.59
N ILE A 21 -14.16 24.48 -40.55
CA ILE A 21 -12.88 23.78 -40.44
C ILE A 21 -11.72 24.77 -40.25
N ALA A 22 -10.67 24.25 -39.58
CA ALA A 22 -9.26 24.67 -39.54
C ALA A 22 -8.84 25.46 -38.30
N PHE A 23 -8.05 24.83 -37.43
CA PHE A 23 -6.69 25.28 -37.12
C PHE A 23 -5.93 24.22 -36.30
N GLY A 24 -4.73 23.87 -36.74
CA GLY A 24 -3.70 23.32 -35.86
C GLY A 24 -3.68 21.80 -35.70
N PHE A 25 -3.01 21.13 -36.63
CA PHE A 25 -2.27 19.91 -36.31
C PHE A 25 -1.13 20.29 -35.33
N PHE A 26 -1.46 20.50 -34.06
CA PHE A 26 -0.44 20.49 -33.03
C PHE A 26 -0.09 19.03 -32.81
N LEU A 27 1.03 18.60 -33.40
CA LEU A 27 1.83 17.50 -32.89
C LEU A 27 2.32 17.91 -31.50
N PHE A 28 1.40 18.02 -30.53
CA PHE A 28 1.76 17.85 -29.14
C PHE A 28 2.17 16.38 -29.06
N GLY A 29 3.47 16.16 -29.19
CA GLY A 29 4.12 14.93 -28.75
C GLY A 29 3.79 14.79 -27.29
N THR A 30 2.62 14.21 -27.02
CA THR A 30 2.26 13.80 -25.70
C THR A 30 3.21 12.66 -25.41
N SER A 31 4.33 12.99 -24.80
CA SER A 31 5.05 12.04 -23.96
C SER A 31 4.07 11.66 -22.85
N HIS A 32 3.07 10.85 -23.18
CA HIS A 32 2.44 9.98 -22.21
C HIS A 32 3.61 9.12 -21.75
N ARG A 33 4.30 9.56 -20.70
CA ARG A 33 5.02 8.64 -19.84
C ARG A 33 3.96 7.61 -19.49
N LEU A 34 4.03 6.46 -20.15
CA LEU A 34 3.31 5.28 -19.73
C LEU A 34 3.53 5.23 -18.22
N PRO A 35 2.47 5.24 -17.39
CA PRO A 35 2.67 5.08 -15.96
C PRO A 35 3.53 3.83 -15.83
N ALA A 36 4.75 3.99 -15.32
CA ALA A 36 5.60 2.85 -15.00
C ALA A 36 4.71 1.98 -14.14
N ALA A 37 4.33 0.81 -14.66
CA ALA A 37 3.51 -0.13 -13.93
C ALA A 37 4.14 -0.23 -12.55
N ARG A 38 3.43 0.22 -11.50
CA ARG A 38 3.99 0.24 -10.16
C ARG A 38 4.49 -1.18 -9.92
N ALA A 39 5.80 -1.34 -9.78
CA ALA A 39 6.31 -2.54 -9.14
C ALA A 39 5.57 -2.60 -7.81
N SER A 40 4.85 -3.70 -7.58
CA SER A 40 4.03 -3.89 -6.39
C SER A 40 4.97 -3.95 -5.19
N GLU A 41 5.25 -2.80 -4.58
CA GLU A 41 6.05 -2.71 -3.36
C GLU A 41 5.33 -3.46 -2.24
N ILE A 42 6.07 -4.30 -1.52
CA ILE A 42 5.56 -4.96 -0.32
C ILE A 42 5.61 -3.94 0.81
N VAL A 43 4.45 -3.53 1.32
CA VAL A 43 4.36 -2.66 2.49
C VAL A 43 3.70 -3.42 3.63
N VAL A 44 4.41 -3.56 4.75
CA VAL A 44 3.90 -4.17 5.97
C VAL A 44 3.93 -3.13 7.08
N HIS A 45 2.80 -2.93 7.74
CA HIS A 45 2.65 -2.03 8.87
C HIS A 45 2.85 -2.77 10.19
N VAL A 46 3.45 -2.12 11.18
CA VAL A 46 3.64 -2.67 12.52
C VAL A 46 3.00 -1.73 13.53
N SER A 47 2.09 -2.22 14.36
CA SER A 47 1.39 -1.41 15.38
C SER A 47 1.04 -2.27 16.60
N PRO A 48 1.23 -1.77 17.84
CA PRO A 48 0.81 -2.49 19.04
C PRO A 48 -0.70 -2.77 19.09
N GLN A 49 -1.49 -1.98 18.36
CA GLN A 49 -2.95 -2.07 18.29
C GLN A 49 -3.45 -2.91 17.09
N ALA A 50 -2.56 -3.65 16.40
CA ALA A 50 -2.95 -4.51 15.30
C ALA A 50 -4.05 -5.50 15.73
N THR A 51 -5.19 -5.46 15.04
CA THR A 51 -6.33 -6.37 15.26
C THR A 51 -6.38 -7.44 14.18
N ALA A 52 -7.16 -8.51 14.40
CA ALA A 52 -7.38 -9.57 13.40
C ALA A 52 -7.91 -9.03 12.06
N ALA A 53 -8.75 -8.00 12.08
CA ALA A 53 -9.29 -7.37 10.87
C ALA A 53 -8.23 -6.59 10.07
N SER A 54 -7.13 -6.17 10.70
CA SER A 54 -6.04 -5.43 10.06
C SER A 54 -4.84 -6.31 9.68
N GLN A 55 -4.85 -7.61 10.00
CA GLN A 55 -3.71 -8.54 9.78
C GLN A 55 -3.28 -8.70 8.32
N GLU A 56 -4.14 -8.31 7.38
CA GLU A 56 -3.81 -8.35 5.96
C GLU A 56 -2.69 -7.37 5.59
N THR A 57 -2.54 -6.27 6.32
CA THR A 57 -1.52 -5.24 6.06
C THR A 57 -0.73 -4.82 7.31
N THR A 58 -1.26 -5.07 8.51
CA THR A 58 -0.72 -4.59 9.79
C THR A 58 -0.52 -5.74 10.78
N VAL A 59 0.67 -5.84 11.35
CA VAL A 59 1.05 -6.91 12.30
C VAL A 59 1.49 -6.32 13.65
N PRO A 60 1.44 -7.11 14.74
CA PRO A 60 1.71 -6.58 16.08
C PRO A 60 3.21 -6.41 16.41
N SER A 61 4.11 -7.10 15.70
CA SER A 61 5.55 -7.10 16.02
C SER A 61 6.46 -7.04 14.80
N LEU A 62 7.74 -6.72 15.02
CA LEU A 62 8.75 -6.67 13.95
C LEU A 62 9.09 -8.08 13.43
N GLU A 63 9.11 -9.10 14.28
CA GLU A 63 9.35 -10.49 13.87
C GLU A 63 8.26 -10.98 12.91
N GLU A 64 7.01 -10.65 13.24
CA GLU A 64 5.85 -10.92 12.41
C GLU A 64 5.93 -10.20 11.07
N ALA A 65 6.41 -8.95 11.08
CA ALA A 65 6.59 -8.15 9.88
C ALA A 65 7.67 -8.74 8.97
N LEU A 66 8.82 -9.14 9.52
CA LEU A 66 9.87 -9.81 8.77
C LEU A 66 9.38 -11.12 8.16
N ARG A 67 8.69 -11.96 8.94
CA ARG A 67 8.15 -13.21 8.42
C ARG A 67 7.18 -12.96 7.26
N ARG A 68 6.28 -11.98 7.40
CA ARG A 68 5.34 -11.59 6.34
C ARG A 68 6.05 -11.09 5.09
N VAL A 69 7.07 -10.25 5.23
CA VAL A 69 7.89 -9.80 4.09
C VAL A 69 8.56 -10.98 3.38
N ARG A 70 9.15 -11.91 4.13
CA ARG A 70 9.78 -13.13 3.58
C ARG A 70 8.76 -13.99 2.83
N GLU A 71 7.59 -14.23 3.39
CA GLU A 71 6.49 -14.97 2.74
C GLU A 71 6.05 -14.30 1.43
N LEU A 72 5.87 -12.97 1.44
CA LEU A 72 5.47 -12.22 0.25
C LEU A 72 6.56 -12.22 -0.83
N ARG A 73 7.84 -12.16 -0.45
CA ARG A 73 8.97 -12.25 -1.39
C ARG A 73 9.12 -13.63 -2.03
N LYS A 74 8.84 -14.71 -1.29
CA LYS A 74 8.90 -16.09 -1.82
C LYS A 74 7.96 -16.33 -2.99
N ASN A 75 6.88 -15.57 -3.09
CA ASN A 75 5.87 -15.73 -4.14
C ASN A 75 6.24 -15.00 -5.45
N GLY A 76 7.37 -14.29 -5.50
CA GLY A 76 7.80 -13.50 -6.65
C GLY A 76 9.06 -14.04 -7.34
N ASN A 77 9.07 -14.08 -8.67
CA ASN A 77 10.25 -14.46 -9.47
C ASN A 77 11.29 -13.31 -9.63
N LYS A 78 11.03 -12.13 -9.07
CA LYS A 78 11.89 -10.94 -9.21
C LYS A 78 12.12 -10.28 -7.86
N PRO A 79 13.26 -9.57 -7.67
CA PRO A 79 13.46 -8.73 -6.50
C PRO A 79 12.33 -7.69 -6.40
N VAL A 80 11.65 -7.65 -5.25
CA VAL A 80 10.55 -6.71 -4.97
C VAL A 80 10.97 -5.79 -3.82
N PRO A 81 10.89 -4.45 -3.99
CA PRO A 81 11.10 -3.52 -2.89
C PRO A 81 10.17 -3.86 -1.72
N ALA A 82 10.69 -3.83 -0.51
CA ALA A 82 9.86 -4.08 0.68
C ALA A 82 10.14 -3.05 1.77
N THR A 83 9.06 -2.57 2.37
CA THR A 83 9.08 -1.58 3.44
C THR A 83 8.31 -2.09 4.64
N ILE A 84 8.95 -2.12 5.80
CA ILE A 84 8.30 -2.26 7.11
C ILE A 84 8.13 -0.85 7.69
N THR A 85 6.86 -0.45 7.88
CA THR A 85 6.50 0.85 8.47
C THR A 85 6.02 0.63 9.91
N ILE A 86 6.75 1.17 10.88
CA ILE A 86 6.50 0.97 12.30
C ILE A 86 5.78 2.20 12.87
N HIS A 87 4.57 2.01 13.37
CA HIS A 87 3.78 3.07 13.99
C HIS A 87 4.24 3.36 15.42
N ALA A 88 3.85 4.51 15.96
CA ALA A 88 4.18 4.91 17.33
C ALA A 88 3.85 3.80 18.35
N GLY A 89 4.80 3.50 19.24
CA GLY A 89 4.65 2.42 20.21
C GLY A 89 5.95 1.93 20.82
N THR A 90 5.81 1.11 21.86
CA THR A 90 6.91 0.34 22.45
C THR A 90 6.74 -1.13 22.10
N TYR A 91 7.78 -1.71 21.50
CA TYR A 91 7.82 -3.09 21.01
C TYR A 91 8.83 -3.88 21.84
N PRO A 92 8.37 -4.64 22.85
CA PRO A 92 9.24 -5.47 23.66
C PRO A 92 9.73 -6.68 22.84
N ILE A 93 11.03 -6.95 22.88
CA ILE A 93 11.66 -8.11 22.27
C ILE A 93 12.40 -8.92 23.33
N GLU A 94 12.20 -10.23 23.35
CA GLU A 94 12.93 -11.15 24.25
C GLU A 94 14.17 -11.75 23.60
N LYS A 95 14.28 -11.62 22.28
CA LYS A 95 15.34 -12.20 21.45
C LYS A 95 15.80 -11.14 20.45
N PRO A 96 17.04 -11.21 19.94
CA PRO A 96 17.49 -10.34 18.87
C PRO A 96 16.60 -10.45 17.63
N LEU A 97 16.34 -9.33 16.96
CA LEU A 97 15.78 -9.32 15.62
C LEU A 97 16.87 -9.76 14.63
N VAL A 98 16.74 -10.95 14.06
CA VAL A 98 17.76 -11.52 13.16
C VAL A 98 17.40 -11.27 11.71
N LEU A 99 18.23 -10.47 11.03
CA LEU A 99 18.22 -10.31 9.58
C LEU A 99 19.13 -11.38 8.96
N THR A 100 18.65 -12.05 7.93
CA THR A 100 19.38 -13.10 7.19
C THR A 100 19.64 -12.62 5.75
N PRO A 101 20.47 -13.33 4.96
CA PRO A 101 20.67 -12.99 3.55
C PRO A 101 19.36 -12.88 2.74
N GLU A 102 18.30 -13.61 3.11
CA GLU A 102 16.97 -13.54 2.47
C GLU A 102 16.30 -12.17 2.61
N ASP A 103 16.67 -11.39 3.63
CA ASP A 103 16.10 -10.05 3.87
C ASP A 103 16.79 -8.96 3.05
N SER A 104 17.94 -9.27 2.44
CA SER A 104 18.74 -8.31 1.70
C SER A 104 17.92 -7.65 0.58
N GLY A 105 18.09 -6.34 0.43
CA GLY A 105 17.61 -5.59 -0.73
C GLY A 105 18.70 -5.41 -1.78
N THR A 106 18.31 -4.97 -2.97
CA THR A 106 19.21 -4.44 -4.00
C THR A 106 18.97 -2.94 -4.18
N LEU A 107 19.78 -2.27 -5.02
CA LEU A 107 19.52 -0.87 -5.37
C LEU A 107 18.17 -0.68 -6.07
N GLU A 108 17.75 -1.65 -6.88
CA GLU A 108 16.47 -1.63 -7.60
C GLU A 108 15.29 -2.09 -6.73
N ALA A 109 15.56 -2.90 -5.70
CA ALA A 109 14.58 -3.47 -4.79
C ALA A 109 15.07 -3.39 -3.34
N PRO A 110 15.10 -2.18 -2.74
CA PRO A 110 15.61 -1.99 -1.38
C PRO A 110 14.71 -2.66 -0.34
N PHE A 111 15.32 -3.00 0.80
CA PHE A 111 14.60 -3.38 2.00
C PHE A 111 14.73 -2.26 3.04
N VAL A 112 13.61 -1.70 3.48
CA VAL A 112 13.58 -0.55 4.38
C VAL A 112 12.76 -0.86 5.61
N ILE A 113 13.32 -0.59 6.79
CA ILE A 113 12.58 -0.59 8.06
C ILE A 113 12.59 0.87 8.54
N ARG A 114 11.41 1.47 8.72
CA ARG A 114 11.29 2.88 9.12
C ARG A 114 10.14 3.11 10.09
N ALA A 115 10.25 4.18 10.87
CA ALA A 115 9.11 4.72 11.61
C ALA A 115 8.09 5.35 10.66
N ALA A 116 6.81 5.32 11.02
CA ALA A 116 5.71 5.96 10.29
C ALA A 116 5.73 7.49 10.42
N GLY A 117 6.40 8.03 11.45
CA GLY A 117 6.45 9.46 11.74
C GLY A 117 5.24 9.99 12.51
N ASP A 118 4.38 9.11 13.01
CA ASP A 118 3.20 9.42 13.83
C ASP A 118 3.47 9.46 15.34
N GLY A 119 4.73 9.24 15.76
CA GLY A 119 5.18 9.32 17.15
C GLY A 119 6.47 8.54 17.40
N PRO A 120 6.93 8.45 18.67
CA PRO A 120 8.12 7.70 19.02
C PRO A 120 7.92 6.20 18.85
N VAL A 121 8.91 5.56 18.22
CA VAL A 121 9.01 4.10 18.05
C VAL A 121 10.17 3.62 18.92
N VAL A 122 9.87 2.73 19.87
CA VAL A 122 10.87 2.17 20.78
C VAL A 122 10.89 0.65 20.66
N ILE A 123 12.04 0.08 20.29
CA ILE A 123 12.28 -1.36 20.37
C ILE A 123 12.99 -1.62 21.71
N SER A 124 12.37 -2.38 22.60
CA SER A 124 12.87 -2.56 23.97
C SER A 124 13.26 -4.01 24.24
N GLY A 125 14.53 -4.25 24.53
CA GLY A 125 15.00 -5.52 25.09
C GLY A 125 14.88 -5.62 26.62
N GLY A 126 14.37 -4.58 27.28
CA GLY A 126 14.26 -4.52 28.73
C GLY A 126 13.02 -5.23 29.26
N LYS A 127 13.06 -5.64 30.52
CA LYS A 127 11.89 -6.13 31.26
C LYS A 127 11.51 -5.13 32.35
N PRO A 128 10.22 -4.76 32.49
CA PRO A 128 9.79 -3.88 33.55
C PRO A 128 9.99 -4.58 34.90
N ILE A 129 10.64 -3.90 35.85
CA ILE A 129 10.74 -4.38 37.23
C ILE A 129 9.47 -3.93 37.96
N THR A 130 8.71 -4.89 38.48
CA THR A 130 7.45 -4.67 39.18
C THR A 130 7.51 -5.23 40.61
N GLY A 131 6.59 -4.82 41.50
CA GLY A 131 6.46 -5.42 42.82
C GLY A 131 7.51 -4.99 43.86
N TRP A 132 8.11 -3.80 43.71
CA TRP A 132 8.97 -3.22 44.73
C TRP A 132 8.25 -3.10 46.08
N ARG A 133 8.93 -3.49 47.16
CA ARG A 133 8.49 -3.32 48.55
C ARG A 133 9.61 -2.67 49.35
N VAL A 134 9.23 -1.75 50.22
CA VAL A 134 10.09 -1.06 51.19
C VAL A 134 9.99 -1.72 52.56
#